data_AF-A0AA37QH20-F1
#
_entry.id   AF-A0AA37QH20-F1
#
_cell.length_a   1.000
_cell.length_b   1.000
_cell.length_c   1.000
_cell.angle_alpha   90.00
_cell.angle_beta   90.00
_cell.angle_gamma   90.00
#
_symmetry.space_group_name_H-M   'P 1'
#
loop_
_entity.id
_entity.type
_entity.pdbx_description
1 polymer ?
#
loop_
_entity_poly.entity_id
_entity_poly.type
_entity_poly.pdbx_seq_one_letter_code
_entity_poly.pdbx_strand_id
1 'polypeptide(L)'
;MSADGRSSTGSEGRGLSSLLRDLAEGSGELMRQELRLARVEARDLARGLGVGTVEVAVGAVLALLGGLALLSGLILLAGDQWLRDRYWLAALLVTAVAGVVGAVFARRGLALLSPHALAPDQTVATLKEDKEWLRQLRT
;
A
#
# COMPACT_ATOMS: atom_id res chain seq x y z
N MET A 1 53.72 13.82 -64.78
CA MET A 1 52.30 13.46 -64.52
C MET A 1 52.32 12.28 -63.58
N SER A 2 52.07 12.49 -62.28
CA SER A 2 51.70 11.44 -61.32
C SER A 2 51.15 12.14 -60.08
N ALA A 3 49.82 12.13 -59.97
CA ALA A 3 49.11 12.51 -58.77
C ALA A 3 48.94 11.24 -57.94
N ASP A 4 49.44 11.23 -56.70
CA ASP A 4 49.04 10.23 -55.71
C ASP A 4 48.58 10.98 -54.46
N GLY A 5 47.30 11.35 -54.46
CA GLY A 5 46.60 11.82 -53.27
C GLY A 5 45.89 10.63 -52.62
N ARG A 6 46.53 10.00 -51.62
CA ARG A 6 45.88 8.97 -50.80
C ARG A 6 45.31 9.56 -49.52
N SER A 7 44.00 9.65 -49.52
CA SER A 7 43.04 9.45 -48.44
C SER A 7 43.60 9.07 -47.05
N SER A 8 43.40 9.96 -46.07
CA SER A 8 43.42 9.61 -44.64
C SER A 8 42.39 10.44 -43.83
N THR A 9 41.11 10.35 -44.19
CA THR A 9 40.02 10.94 -43.38
C THR A 9 38.87 9.96 -43.29
N GLY A 10 38.92 9.05 -42.34
CA GLY A 10 37.85 8.04 -42.15
C GLY A 10 37.81 7.34 -40.79
N SER A 11 38.67 7.69 -39.83
CA SER A 11 38.75 6.94 -38.56
C SER A 11 38.09 7.64 -37.36
N GLU A 12 38.05 8.98 -37.31
CA GLU A 12 37.61 9.71 -36.11
C GLU A 12 36.09 9.67 -35.88
N GLY A 13 35.28 9.69 -36.94
CA GLY A 13 33.81 9.59 -36.84
C GLY A 13 33.30 8.22 -36.35
N ARG A 14 34.15 7.19 -36.37
CA ARG A 14 33.84 5.85 -35.87
C ARG A 14 34.06 5.71 -34.36
N GLY A 15 34.95 6.51 -33.75
CA GLY A 15 35.25 6.44 -32.32
C GLY A 15 34.19 7.07 -31.41
N LEU A 16 33.60 8.21 -31.81
CA LEU A 16 32.52 8.84 -31.04
C LEU A 16 31.22 8.04 -31.11
N SER A 17 30.94 7.43 -32.27
CA SER A 17 29.77 6.56 -32.45
C SER A 17 29.90 5.23 -31.72
N SER A 18 31.12 4.68 -31.57
CA SER A 18 31.36 3.50 -30.73
C SER A 18 31.22 3.81 -29.23
N LEU A 19 31.70 4.95 -28.74
CA LEU A 19 31.57 5.34 -27.33
C LEU A 19 30.11 5.62 -26.91
N LEU A 20 29.34 6.28 -27.78
CA LEU A 20 27.90 6.49 -27.55
C LEU A 20 27.12 5.16 -27.55
N ARG A 21 27.54 4.21 -28.38
CA ARG A 21 26.95 2.87 -28.41
C ARG A 21 27.29 2.07 -27.15
N ASP A 22 28.53 2.10 -26.68
CA ASP A 22 28.93 1.45 -25.42
C ASP A 22 28.19 2.07 -24.21
N LEU A 23 28.01 3.39 -24.17
CA LEU A 23 27.28 4.08 -23.11
C LEU A 23 25.77 3.76 -23.15
N ALA A 24 25.17 3.68 -24.35
CA ALA A 24 23.77 3.29 -24.52
C ALA A 24 23.54 1.82 -24.13
N GLU A 25 24.47 0.93 -24.48
CA GLU A 25 24.43 -0.49 -24.11
C GLU A 25 24.61 -0.69 -22.59
N GLY A 26 25.54 0.03 -21.95
CA GLY A 26 25.72 0.04 -20.50
C GLY A 26 24.56 0.66 -19.72
N SER A 27 24.00 1.77 -20.20
CA SER A 27 22.81 2.41 -19.59
C SER A 27 21.57 1.53 -19.70
N GLY A 28 21.42 0.80 -20.82
CA GLY A 28 20.36 -0.18 -20.99
C GLY A 28 20.48 -1.35 -20.02
N GLU A 29 21.70 -1.78 -19.69
CA GLU A 29 21.93 -2.87 -18.72
C GLU A 29 21.60 -2.44 -17.28
N LEU A 30 22.03 -1.24 -16.88
CA LEU A 30 21.67 -0.66 -15.57
C LEU A 30 20.16 -0.50 -15.42
N MET A 31 19.47 -0.01 -16.45
CA MET A 31 18.00 0.11 -16.45
C MET A 31 17.31 -1.25 -16.30
N ARG A 32 17.79 -2.29 -17.01
CA ARG A 32 17.28 -3.66 -16.87
C ARG A 32 17.50 -4.21 -15.46
N GLN A 33 18.60 -3.84 -14.81
CA GLN A 33 18.92 -4.25 -13.44
C GLN A 33 18.02 -3.56 -12.41
N GLU A 34 17.83 -2.25 -12.51
CA GLU A 34 16.86 -1.46 -11.73
C GLU A 34 15.43 -2.02 -11.86
N LEU A 35 14.98 -2.28 -13.09
CA LEU A 35 13.67 -2.89 -13.35
C LEU A 35 13.55 -4.29 -12.75
N ARG A 36 14.63 -5.08 -12.77
CA ARG A 36 14.64 -6.42 -12.16
C ARG A 36 14.54 -6.31 -10.64
N LEU A 37 15.24 -5.37 -10.03
CA LEU A 37 15.21 -5.13 -8.59
C LEU A 37 13.82 -4.63 -8.14
N ALA A 38 13.30 -3.59 -8.80
CA ALA A 38 11.95 -3.07 -8.56
C ALA A 38 10.88 -4.16 -8.71
N ARG A 39 11.05 -5.09 -9.66
CA ARG A 39 10.13 -6.23 -9.83
C ARG A 39 10.22 -7.25 -8.68
N VAL A 40 11.40 -7.46 -8.09
CA VAL A 40 11.56 -8.33 -6.91
C VAL A 40 10.91 -7.67 -5.71
N GLU A 41 11.19 -6.40 -5.46
CA GLU A 41 10.62 -5.65 -4.34
C GLU A 41 9.09 -5.54 -4.43
N ALA A 42 8.55 -5.26 -5.63
CA ALA A 42 7.11 -5.28 -5.88
C ALA A 42 6.49 -6.67 -5.62
N ARG A 43 7.20 -7.76 -5.91
CA ARG A 43 6.72 -9.13 -5.63
C ARG A 43 6.75 -9.45 -4.15
N ASP A 44 7.76 -9.00 -3.42
CA ASP A 44 7.88 -9.22 -1.98
C ASP A 44 6.82 -8.40 -1.23
N LEU A 45 6.59 -7.15 -1.64
CA LEU A 45 5.46 -6.34 -1.18
C LEU A 45 4.12 -7.04 -1.46
N ALA A 46 3.90 -7.51 -2.70
CA ALA A 46 2.67 -8.21 -3.07
C ALA A 46 2.45 -9.51 -2.28
N ARG A 47 3.52 -10.27 -2.00
CA ARG A 47 3.46 -11.50 -1.18
C ARG A 47 3.20 -11.19 0.28
N GLY A 48 3.88 -10.19 0.85
CA GLY A 48 3.68 -9.76 2.24
C GLY A 48 2.24 -9.27 2.46
N LEU A 49 1.73 -8.46 1.54
CA LEU A 49 0.32 -8.04 1.53
C LEU A 49 -0.61 -9.25 1.34
N GLY A 50 -0.30 -10.17 0.42
CA GLY A 50 -1.15 -11.33 0.11
C GLY A 50 -1.31 -12.30 1.29
N VAL A 51 -0.20 -12.75 1.88
CA VAL A 51 -0.23 -13.70 3.01
C VAL A 51 -0.82 -13.05 4.26
N GLY A 52 -0.39 -11.83 4.58
CA GLY A 52 -0.94 -11.09 5.72
C GLY A 52 -2.45 -10.83 5.60
N THR A 53 -2.94 -10.54 4.39
CA THR A 53 -4.38 -10.33 4.16
C THR A 53 -5.19 -11.61 4.38
N VAL A 54 -4.68 -12.77 3.96
CA VAL A 54 -5.38 -14.06 4.17
C VAL A 54 -5.45 -14.40 5.65
N GLU A 55 -4.35 -14.28 6.39
CA GLU A 55 -4.33 -14.56 7.83
C GLU A 55 -5.25 -13.62 8.61
N VAL A 56 -5.22 -12.32 8.30
CA VAL A 56 -6.13 -11.33 8.89
C VAL A 56 -7.59 -11.65 8.56
N ALA A 57 -7.90 -12.04 7.33
CA ALA A 57 -9.25 -12.41 6.93
C ALA A 57 -9.76 -13.65 7.68
N VAL A 58 -8.95 -14.70 7.78
CA VAL A 58 -9.29 -15.91 8.55
C VAL A 58 -9.48 -15.58 10.03
N GLY A 59 -8.57 -14.81 10.62
CA GLY A 59 -8.68 -14.34 11.99
C GLY A 59 -9.94 -13.52 12.24
N ALA A 60 -10.30 -12.63 11.32
CA ALA A 60 -11.53 -11.83 11.39
C ALA A 60 -12.79 -12.71 11.33
N VAL A 61 -12.81 -13.73 10.47
CA VAL A 61 -13.93 -14.70 10.39
C VAL A 61 -14.05 -15.49 11.70
N LEU A 62 -12.94 -16.01 12.24
CA LEU A 62 -12.94 -16.74 13.50
C LEU A 62 -13.36 -15.86 14.68
N ALA A 63 -12.87 -14.62 14.73
CA ALA A 63 -13.27 -13.66 15.74
C ALA A 63 -14.76 -13.32 15.65
N LEU A 64 -15.32 -13.19 14.44
CA LEU A 64 -16.74 -12.99 14.22
C LEU A 64 -17.56 -14.19 14.73
N LEU A 65 -17.20 -15.40 14.33
CA LEU A 65 -17.89 -16.63 14.76
C LEU A 65 -17.81 -16.82 16.27
N GLY A 66 -16.62 -16.65 16.86
CA GLY A 66 -16.41 -16.71 18.30
C GLY A 66 -17.20 -15.62 19.05
N GLY A 67 -17.23 -14.41 18.51
CA GLY A 67 -18.04 -13.30 19.04
C GLY A 67 -19.53 -13.61 19.02
N LEU A 68 -20.07 -14.15 17.92
CA LEU A 68 -21.47 -14.58 17.83
C LEU A 68 -21.80 -15.70 18.83
N ALA A 69 -20.91 -16.69 18.97
CA ALA A 69 -21.07 -17.75 19.95
C ALA A 69 -21.05 -17.22 21.38
N LEU A 70 -20.14 -16.30 21.70
CA LEU A 70 -20.03 -15.67 23.01
C LEU A 70 -21.26 -14.81 23.33
N LEU A 71 -21.75 -14.00 22.38
CA LEU A 71 -22.99 -13.24 22.55
C LEU A 71 -24.18 -14.16 22.78
N SER A 72 -24.28 -15.26 22.01
CA SER A 72 -25.33 -16.27 22.22
C SER A 72 -25.25 -16.89 23.61
N GLY A 73 -24.04 -17.22 24.08
CA GLY A 73 -23.79 -17.71 25.43
C GLY A 73 -24.21 -16.71 26.51
N LEU A 74 -23.88 -15.43 26.35
CA LEU A 74 -24.30 -14.38 27.28
C LEU A 74 -25.83 -14.22 27.33
N ILE A 75 -26.51 -14.34 26.19
CA ILE A 75 -27.97 -14.28 26.12
C ILE A 75 -28.60 -15.45 26.88
N LEU A 76 -28.10 -16.67 26.64
CA LEU A 76 -28.59 -17.86 27.32
C LEU A 76 -28.33 -17.78 28.83
N LEU A 77 -27.10 -17.42 29.21
CA LEU A 77 -26.68 -17.30 30.61
C LEU A 77 -27.51 -16.24 31.35
N ALA A 78 -27.69 -15.05 30.75
CA ALA A 78 -28.49 -13.99 31.34
C ALA A 78 -29.99 -14.37 31.42
N GLY A 79 -30.50 -15.00 30.36
CA GLY A 79 -31.88 -15.50 30.27
C GLY A 79 -32.22 -16.48 31.39
N ASP A 80 -31.36 -17.48 31.58
CA ASP A 80 -31.51 -18.54 32.56
C ASP A 80 -31.28 -18.04 34.00
N GLN A 81 -30.14 -17.41 34.27
CA GLN A 81 -29.70 -17.13 35.65
C GLN A 81 -30.35 -15.88 36.27
N TRP A 82 -30.63 -14.84 35.49
CA TRP A 82 -31.15 -13.56 36.02
C TRP A 82 -32.57 -13.22 35.58
N LEU A 83 -32.99 -13.68 34.40
CA LEU A 83 -34.19 -13.19 33.75
C LEU A 83 -35.38 -14.18 33.79
N ARG A 84 -35.24 -15.32 34.46
CA ARG A 84 -36.26 -16.36 34.64
C ARG A 84 -36.84 -16.81 33.28
N ASP A 85 -35.97 -17.38 32.44
CA ASP A 85 -36.29 -17.87 31.09
C ASP A 85 -36.76 -16.81 30.08
N ARG A 86 -36.58 -15.52 30.38
CA ARG A 86 -36.89 -14.43 29.43
C ARG A 86 -35.73 -14.16 28.48
N TYR A 87 -35.40 -15.14 27.66
CA TYR A 87 -34.31 -15.08 26.67
C TYR A 87 -34.43 -13.91 25.68
N TRP A 88 -35.66 -13.54 25.30
CA TRP A 88 -35.91 -12.41 24.41
C TRP A 88 -35.45 -11.08 25.03
N LEU A 89 -35.63 -10.90 26.34
CA LEU A 89 -35.22 -9.69 27.05
C LEU A 89 -33.69 -9.68 27.25
N ALA A 90 -33.11 -10.85 27.54
CA ALA A 90 -31.66 -11.02 27.58
C ALA A 90 -31.01 -10.65 26.23
N ALA A 91 -31.59 -11.12 25.12
CA ALA A 91 -31.14 -10.83 23.77
C ALA A 91 -31.14 -9.33 23.48
N LEU A 92 -32.21 -8.61 23.83
CA LEU A 92 -32.28 -7.17 23.64
C LEU A 92 -31.24 -6.42 24.47
N LEU A 93 -31.05 -6.80 25.74
CA LEU A 93 -30.07 -6.15 26.62
C LEU A 93 -28.63 -6.38 26.15
N VAL A 94 -28.26 -7.64 25.86
CA VAL A 94 -26.92 -7.98 25.37
C VAL A 94 -26.65 -7.29 24.03
N THR A 95 -27.64 -7.30 23.12
CA THR A 95 -27.50 -6.63 21.81
C THR A 95 -27.40 -5.12 21.95
N ALA A 96 -28.14 -4.50 22.88
CA ALA A 96 -28.04 -3.07 23.13
C ALA A 96 -26.65 -2.68 23.63
N VAL A 97 -26.10 -3.42 24.61
CA VAL A 97 -24.75 -3.18 25.13
C VAL A 97 -23.69 -3.40 24.06
N ALA A 98 -23.74 -4.54 23.36
CA ALA A 98 -22.81 -4.85 22.27
C ALA A 98 -22.91 -3.83 21.13
N GLY A 99 -24.10 -3.36 20.81
CA GLY A 99 -24.35 -2.32 19.80
C GLY A 99 -23.71 -0.98 20.17
N VAL A 100 -23.79 -0.57 21.44
CA VAL A 100 -23.11 0.66 21.92
C VAL A 100 -21.59 0.51 21.79
N VAL A 101 -21.03 -0.61 22.27
CA VAL A 101 -19.58 -0.88 22.16
C VAL A 101 -19.14 -0.90 20.69
N GLY A 102 -19.87 -1.64 19.85
CA GLY A 102 -19.62 -1.73 18.42
C GLY A 102 -19.68 -0.37 17.73
N ALA A 103 -20.64 0.47 18.06
CA ALA A 103 -20.75 1.83 17.51
C ALA A 103 -19.54 2.71 17.88
N VAL A 104 -19.00 2.58 19.10
CA VAL A 104 -17.78 3.31 19.52
C VAL A 104 -16.57 2.85 18.72
N PHE A 105 -16.36 1.54 18.59
CA PHE A 105 -15.25 1.00 17.80
C PHE A 105 -15.39 1.36 16.32
N ALA A 106 -16.58 1.27 15.74
CA ALA A 106 -16.84 1.65 14.37
C ALA A 106 -16.48 3.12 14.14
N ARG A 107 -16.96 4.03 15.00
CA ARG A 107 -16.62 5.47 14.90
C ARG A 107 -15.12 5.73 14.95
N ARG A 108 -14.40 5.05 15.84
CA ARG A 108 -12.93 5.16 15.93
C ARG A 108 -12.24 4.61 14.67
N GLY A 109 -12.67 3.46 14.18
CA GLY A 109 -12.15 2.87 12.95
C GLY A 109 -12.38 3.76 11.74
N LEU A 110 -13.60 4.28 11.56
CA LEU A 110 -13.92 5.23 10.49
C LEU A 110 -13.07 6.51 10.58
N ALA A 111 -12.76 6.99 11.78
CA ALA A 111 -11.89 8.16 11.95
C ALA A 111 -10.45 7.89 11.47
N LEU A 112 -9.93 6.68 11.70
CA LEU A 112 -8.61 6.25 11.22
C LEU A 112 -8.56 6.08 9.69
N LEU A 113 -9.70 5.77 9.07
CA LEU A 113 -9.83 5.66 7.62
C LEU A 113 -10.18 7.00 6.94
N SER A 114 -10.27 8.09 7.71
CA SER A 114 -10.60 9.39 7.14
C SER A 114 -9.48 9.87 6.19
N PRO A 115 -9.81 10.54 5.07
CA PRO A 115 -8.81 11.02 4.11
C PRO A 115 -7.73 11.90 4.72
N HIS A 116 -8.04 12.62 5.81
CA HIS A 116 -7.07 13.44 6.55
C HIS A 116 -6.04 12.59 7.32
N ALA A 117 -6.41 11.40 7.79
CA ALA A 117 -5.48 10.47 8.43
C ALA A 117 -4.63 9.67 7.41
N LEU A 118 -5.12 9.57 6.17
CA LEU A 118 -4.47 8.83 5.08
C LEU A 118 -3.63 9.72 4.15
N ALA A 119 -3.80 11.04 4.20
CA ALA A 119 -2.94 11.99 3.50
C ALA A 119 -1.67 12.23 4.33
N PRO A 120 -0.47 11.86 3.85
CA PRO A 120 0.76 12.16 4.59
C PRO A 120 0.97 13.67 4.56
N ASP A 121 0.87 14.33 5.72
CA ASP A 121 1.07 15.77 5.85
C ASP A 121 2.39 16.23 5.23
N GLN A 122 3.43 15.40 5.36
CA GLN A 122 4.75 15.65 4.78
C GLN A 122 4.73 15.61 3.25
N THR A 123 4.06 14.65 2.62
CA THR A 123 3.97 14.59 1.14
C THR A 123 3.20 15.79 0.59
N VAL A 124 2.16 16.24 1.28
CA VAL A 124 1.42 17.45 0.89
C VAL A 124 2.27 18.71 1.09
N ALA A 125 3.11 18.75 2.12
CA ALA A 125 4.03 19.87 2.38
C ALA A 125 5.14 19.95 1.30
N THR A 126 5.80 18.83 0.97
CA THR A 126 6.85 18.80 -0.06
C THR A 126 6.28 19.17 -1.44
N LEU A 127 5.07 18.71 -1.78
CA LEU A 127 4.40 19.10 -3.03
C LEU A 127 4.01 20.59 -3.08
N LYS A 128 3.78 21.24 -1.93
CA LYS A 128 3.56 22.69 -1.85
C LYS A 128 4.86 23.46 -2.05
N GLU A 129 5.94 23.01 -1.42
CA GLU A 129 7.28 23.56 -1.57
C GLU A 129 7.75 23.50 -3.03
N ASP A 130 7.58 22.36 -3.70
CA ASP A 130 7.91 22.19 -5.12
C ASP A 130 7.10 23.13 -6.02
N LYS A 131 5.83 23.36 -5.70
CA LYS A 131 4.96 24.27 -6.44
C LYS A 131 5.37 25.73 -6.25
N GLU A 132 5.86 26.09 -5.08
CA GLU A 132 6.41 27.43 -4.79
C GLU A 132 7.74 27.64 -5.50
N TRP A 133 8.60 26.63 -5.51
CA TRP A 133 9.88 26.65 -6.24
C TRP A 133 9.67 26.84 -7.75
N LEU A 134 8.72 26.10 -8.33
CA LEU A 134 8.32 26.24 -9.74
C LEU A 134 7.69 27.61 -10.07
N ARG A 135 7.03 28.26 -9.11
CA ARG A 135 6.48 29.61 -9.28
C ARG A 135 7.56 30.68 -9.24
N GLN A 136 8.57 30.52 -8.38
CA GLN A 136 9.72 31.43 -8.31
C GLN A 136 10.57 31.39 -9.58
N LEU A 137 10.67 30.24 -10.24
CA LEU A 137 11.35 30.11 -11.54
C LEU A 137 10.62 30.77 -12.72
N ARG A 138 9.35 31.15 -12.55
CA ARG A 138 8.50 31.73 -13.61
C ARG A 138 8.42 33.26 -13.55
N THR A 139 9.20 33.89 -12.67
CA THR A 139 9.37 35.35 -12.54
C THR A 139 10.82 35.71 -12.76
#